data_AF-A0A914YRW2-F1
#
_entry.id   AF-A0A914YRW2-F1
#
_cell.length_a   1.000
_cell.length_b   1.000
_cell.length_c   1.000
_cell.angle_alpha   90.00
_cell.angle_beta   90.00
_cell.angle_gamma   90.00
#
_symmetry.space_group_name_H-M   'P 1'
#
loop_
_entity.id
_entity.type
_entity.pdbx_description
1 polymer ?
#
loop_
_entity_poly.entity_id
_entity_poly.type
_entity_poly.pdbx_seq_one_letter_code
_entity_poly.pdbx_strand_id
1 'polypeptide(L)'
;MYRLSHSVDRLPVHLENEQTIYMGENPDEKEMDNAKNKDSKLMAFFKVNQEREKEIEKVKAMIEELKGEGKPINYIKIPDKLLYNKIGVTHVWDGKIGKWNARKKTTKPKLCRLYNVNPKRTNCFYLRRLLMAVPGPTSFENLRTVNGKIYESNREACVELGLISICKIIGAL
;
A
#
# COMPACT_ATOMS: atom_id res chain seq x y z
N MET A 1 18.10 -25.90 17.93
CA MET A 1 16.79 -25.65 17.27
C MET A 1 16.93 -24.46 16.33
N TYR A 2 17.00 -24.69 15.02
CA TYR A 2 16.96 -23.60 14.04
C TYR A 2 15.52 -23.10 13.92
N ARG A 3 15.28 -21.86 14.37
CA ARG A 3 14.00 -21.16 14.15
C ARG A 3 13.92 -20.86 12.65
N LEU A 4 13.14 -21.64 11.90
CA LEU A 4 12.87 -21.34 10.49
C LEU A 4 12.41 -19.88 10.38
N SER A 5 13.21 -19.07 9.70
CA SER A 5 12.86 -17.66 9.47
C SER A 5 11.53 -17.62 8.72
N HIS A 6 10.58 -16.81 9.20
CA HIS A 6 9.29 -16.63 8.54
C HIS A 6 9.50 -16.36 7.04
N SER A 7 8.70 -16.98 6.17
CA SER A 7 8.73 -16.68 4.74
C SER A 7 8.49 -15.18 4.52
N VAL A 8 9.46 -14.51 3.88
CA VAL A 8 9.42 -13.07 3.61
C VAL A 8 9.04 -12.83 2.15
N ASP A 9 7.88 -12.21 1.92
CA ASP A 9 7.50 -11.74 0.58
C ASP A 9 8.05 -10.32 0.35
N ARG A 10 8.81 -10.16 -0.74
CA ARG A 10 9.35 -8.85 -1.13
C ARG A 10 8.28 -8.00 -1.80
N LEU A 11 8.15 -6.76 -1.33
CA LEU A 11 7.27 -5.74 -1.90
C LEU A 11 8.09 -4.70 -2.66
N PRO A 12 7.88 -4.55 -3.98
CA PRO A 12 8.57 -3.55 -4.78
C PRO A 12 8.08 -2.14 -4.45
N VAL A 13 8.97 -1.16 -4.60
CA VAL A 13 8.65 0.27 -4.51
C VAL A 13 9.12 0.91 -5.81
N HIS A 14 8.21 1.61 -6.48
CA HIS A 14 8.46 2.36 -7.69
C HIS A 14 7.60 3.63 -7.67
N LEU A 15 8.03 4.67 -8.40
CA LEU A 15 7.19 5.85 -8.59
C LEU A 15 6.05 5.53 -9.57
N GLU A 16 5.11 6.45 -9.67
CA GLU A 16 4.07 6.40 -10.69
C GLU A 16 4.72 6.30 -12.07
N ASN A 17 4.25 5.36 -12.89
CA ASN A 17 4.75 5.06 -14.24
C ASN A 17 6.20 4.53 -14.33
N GLU A 18 6.86 4.24 -13.21
CA GLU A 18 8.19 3.61 -13.17
C GLU A 18 8.13 2.11 -12.82
N GLN A 19 7.05 1.41 -13.20
CA GLN A 19 6.93 -0.03 -12.96
C GLN A 19 8.02 -0.80 -13.72
N THR A 20 8.74 -1.70 -13.03
CA THR A 20 9.63 -2.64 -13.71
C THR A 20 8.81 -3.73 -14.39
N ILE A 21 8.93 -3.82 -15.72
CA ILE A 21 8.35 -4.89 -16.53
C ILE A 21 9.50 -5.83 -16.94
N TYR A 22 9.37 -7.12 -16.64
CA TYR A 22 10.31 -8.14 -17.10
C TYR A 22 9.74 -8.80 -18.34
N MET A 23 10.47 -8.72 -19.44
CA MET A 23 10.16 -9.40 -20.70
C MET A 23 11.16 -10.56 -20.90
N GLY A 24 10.73 -11.62 -21.60
CA GLY A 24 11.64 -12.70 -22.02
C GLY A 24 12.69 -12.20 -23.03
N GLU A 25 13.64 -13.06 -23.40
CA GLU A 25 14.71 -12.69 -24.35
C GLU A 25 14.18 -12.31 -25.74
N ASN A 26 12.99 -12.78 -26.12
CA ASN A 26 12.24 -12.38 -27.32
C ASN A 26 10.74 -12.40 -27.01
N PRO A 27 10.18 -11.34 -26.41
CA PRO A 27 8.77 -11.32 -26.06
C PRO A 27 7.93 -11.20 -27.34
N ASP A 28 6.88 -12.01 -27.45
CA ASP A 28 5.88 -11.79 -28.50
C ASP A 28 4.99 -10.58 -28.16
N GLU A 29 4.25 -10.08 -29.14
CA GLU A 29 3.38 -8.90 -28.96
C GLU A 29 2.34 -9.12 -27.85
N LYS A 30 1.87 -10.36 -27.68
CA LYS A 30 0.91 -10.73 -26.65
C LYS A 30 1.55 -10.71 -25.25
N GLU A 31 2.80 -11.12 -25.10
CA GLU A 31 3.57 -11.02 -23.87
C GLU A 31 3.83 -9.56 -23.51
N MET A 32 4.18 -8.73 -24.50
CA MET A 32 4.35 -7.29 -24.29
C MET A 32 3.05 -6.63 -23.83
N ASP A 33 1.92 -6.93 -24.47
CA ASP A 33 0.62 -6.38 -24.10
C ASP A 33 0.14 -6.88 -22.74
N ASN A 34 0.30 -8.17 -22.45
CA ASN A 34 0.00 -8.72 -21.13
C ASN A 34 0.83 -8.05 -20.03
N ALA A 35 2.10 -7.79 -20.30
CA ALA A 35 3.00 -7.19 -19.33
C ALA A 35 2.69 -5.71 -19.06
N LYS A 36 2.24 -4.97 -20.09
CA LYS A 36 1.74 -3.58 -19.95
C LYS A 36 0.42 -3.51 -19.17
N ASN A 37 -0.48 -4.47 -19.39
CA ASN A 37 -1.81 -4.46 -18.79
C ASN A 37 -1.87 -5.04 -17.37
N LYS A 38 -0.79 -5.69 -16.92
CA LYS A 38 -0.75 -6.32 -15.60
C LYS A 38 -0.36 -5.32 -14.51
N ASP A 39 -1.13 -5.29 -13.43
CA ASP A 39 -0.78 -4.50 -12.26
C ASP A 39 0.51 -4.99 -11.60
N SER A 40 1.35 -4.03 -11.20
CA SER A 40 2.39 -4.30 -10.21
C SER A 40 1.77 -4.64 -8.85
N LYS A 41 2.55 -5.26 -7.96
CA LYS A 41 2.12 -5.48 -6.56
C LYS A 41 1.66 -4.21 -5.85
N LEU A 42 2.23 -3.06 -6.19
CA LEU A 42 1.88 -1.78 -5.59
C LEU A 42 0.57 -1.23 -6.18
N MET A 43 0.41 -1.28 -7.51
CA MET A 43 -0.84 -0.87 -8.16
C MET A 43 -2.02 -1.72 -7.70
N ALA A 44 -1.85 -3.04 -7.65
CA ALA A 44 -2.88 -3.94 -7.14
C ALA A 44 -3.18 -3.73 -5.65
N PHE A 45 -2.22 -3.25 -4.85
CA PHE A 45 -2.45 -2.90 -3.45
C PHE A 45 -3.37 -1.69 -3.32
N PHE A 46 -3.20 -0.67 -4.16
CA PHE A 46 -4.13 0.46 -4.22
C PHE A 46 -5.55 0.01 -4.56
N LYS A 47 -5.72 -0.90 -5.53
CA LYS A 47 -7.03 -1.48 -5.86
C LYS A 47 -7.67 -2.20 -4.68
N VAL A 48 -6.89 -2.99 -3.91
CA VAL A 48 -7.37 -3.63 -2.67
C VAL A 48 -7.86 -2.59 -1.66
N ASN A 49 -7.14 -1.47 -1.51
CA ASN A 49 -7.56 -0.41 -0.59
C ASN A 49 -8.79 0.33 -1.07
N GLN A 50 -8.96 0.53 -2.38
CA GLN A 50 -10.19 1.13 -2.95
C GLN A 50 -11.42 0.25 -2.67
N GLU A 51 -11.29 -1.07 -2.85
CA GLU A 51 -12.37 -2.02 -2.51
C GLU A 51 -12.68 -2.00 -1.01
N ARG A 52 -11.63 -1.97 -0.17
CA ARG A 52 -11.75 -1.92 1.30
C ARG A 52 -12.35 -0.60 1.79
N GLU A 53 -12.04 0.52 1.15
CA GLU A 53 -12.64 1.82 1.48
C GLU A 53 -14.15 1.80 1.22
N LYS A 54 -14.58 1.22 0.10
CA LYS A 54 -16.01 1.00 -0.19
C LYS A 54 -16.68 0.10 0.87
N GLU A 55 -16.00 -0.94 1.35
CA GLU A 55 -16.50 -1.80 2.44
C GLU A 55 -16.66 -1.01 3.74
N ILE A 56 -15.64 -0.21 4.11
CA ILE A 56 -15.68 0.64 5.31
C ILE A 56 -16.85 1.63 5.24
N GLU A 57 -17.06 2.30 4.12
CA GLU A 57 -18.16 3.26 3.97
C GLU A 57 -19.54 2.58 4.02
N LYS A 58 -19.68 1.37 3.47
CA LYS A 58 -20.91 0.57 3.63
C LYS A 58 -21.19 0.24 5.09
N VAL A 59 -20.18 -0.20 5.84
CA VAL A 59 -20.33 -0.54 7.26
C VAL A 59 -20.66 0.71 8.09
N LYS A 60 -20.05 1.86 7.77
CA LYS A 60 -20.40 3.14 8.43
C LYS A 60 -21.84 3.56 8.15
N ALA A 61 -22.29 3.48 6.90
CA ALA A 61 -23.68 3.78 6.55
C ALA A 61 -24.67 2.87 7.29
N MET A 62 -24.38 1.57 7.37
CA MET A 62 -25.16 0.60 8.16
C MET A 62 -25.18 0.97 9.65
N ILE A 63 -24.06 1.43 10.23
CA ILE A 63 -24.02 1.87 11.63
C ILE A 63 -24.92 3.07 11.87
N GLU A 64 -24.94 4.06 10.97
CA GLU A 64 -25.80 5.24 11.10
C GLU A 64 -27.30 4.89 11.01
N GLU A 65 -27.67 3.96 10.13
CA GLU A 65 -29.04 3.44 10.04
C GLU A 65 -29.46 2.74 11.36
N LEU A 66 -28.63 1.83 11.87
CA LEU A 66 -28.91 1.11 13.11
C LEU A 66 -29.00 2.05 14.32
N LYS A 67 -28.19 3.12 14.36
CA LYS A 67 -28.30 4.16 15.40
C LYS A 67 -29.65 4.88 15.31
N GLY A 68 -30.11 5.22 14.11
CA GLY A 68 -31.42 5.84 13.89
C GLY A 68 -32.58 4.96 14.35
N GLU A 69 -32.44 3.64 14.25
CA GLU A 69 -33.42 2.65 14.72
C GLU A 69 -33.29 2.32 16.23
N GLY A 70 -32.31 2.88 16.93
CA GLY A 70 -32.03 2.55 18.34
C GLY A 70 -31.49 1.13 18.56
N LYS A 71 -30.95 0.48 17.51
CA LYS A 71 -30.39 -0.88 17.60
C LYS A 71 -28.95 -0.86 18.15
N PRO A 72 -28.54 -1.90 18.91
CA PRO A 72 -27.18 -1.99 19.45
C PRO A 72 -26.15 -2.21 18.33
N ILE A 73 -25.04 -1.46 18.38
CA ILE A 73 -23.95 -1.51 17.38
C ILE A 73 -22.62 -2.01 17.92
N ASN A 74 -22.54 -2.33 19.21
CA ASN A 74 -21.31 -2.67 19.94
C ASN A 74 -20.57 -3.92 19.42
N TYR A 75 -21.22 -4.75 18.61
CA TYR A 75 -20.62 -5.94 17.99
C TYR A 75 -20.14 -5.71 16.55
N ILE A 76 -20.46 -4.55 15.95
CA ILE A 76 -20.10 -4.26 14.57
C ILE A 76 -18.67 -3.75 14.52
N LYS A 77 -17.81 -4.50 13.82
CA LYS A 77 -16.41 -4.12 13.63
C LYS A 77 -16.23 -3.46 12.26
N ILE A 78 -15.76 -2.21 12.26
CA ILE A 78 -15.30 -1.55 11.04
C ILE A 78 -13.96 -2.18 10.61
N PRO A 79 -13.78 -2.57 9.35
CA PRO A 79 -12.50 -3.06 8.86
C PRO A 79 -11.38 -2.03 9.01
N ASP A 80 -10.21 -2.47 9.47
CA ASP A 80 -9.03 -1.62 9.53
C ASP A 80 -8.52 -1.29 8.11
N LYS A 81 -8.05 -0.05 7.92
CA LYS A 81 -7.29 0.36 6.72
C LYS A 81 -5.97 -0.41 6.63
N LEU A 82 -5.59 -0.85 5.43
CA LEU A 82 -4.45 -1.75 5.24
C LEU A 82 -3.16 -1.01 4.90
N LEU A 83 -2.06 -1.34 5.58
CA LEU A 83 -0.71 -0.87 5.27
C LEU A 83 -0.02 -1.80 4.26
N TYR A 84 0.87 -1.25 3.42
CA TYR A 84 1.51 -2.05 2.38
C TYR A 84 2.37 -3.18 2.96
N ASN A 85 3.15 -2.90 4.01
CA ASN A 85 3.94 -3.91 4.73
C ASN A 85 3.09 -4.96 5.49
N LYS A 86 1.76 -4.80 5.56
CA LYS A 86 0.84 -5.73 6.23
C LYS A 86 0.00 -6.54 5.26
N ILE A 87 0.06 -6.29 3.94
CA ILE A 87 -0.78 -7.00 2.97
C ILE A 87 -0.63 -8.53 3.02
N GLY A 88 0.57 -9.06 3.25
CA GLY A 88 0.82 -10.51 3.33
C GLY A 88 0.16 -11.24 4.50
N VAL A 89 -0.39 -10.49 5.47
CA VAL A 89 -1.20 -11.04 6.56
C VAL A 89 -2.57 -11.44 6.05
N THR A 90 -3.17 -10.62 5.18
CA THR A 90 -4.57 -10.74 4.73
C THR A 90 -4.70 -11.23 3.29
N HIS A 91 -3.67 -11.07 2.47
CA HIS A 91 -3.70 -11.39 1.04
C HIS A 91 -2.48 -12.21 0.60
N VAL A 92 -2.62 -12.88 -0.54
CA VAL A 92 -1.56 -13.61 -1.24
C VAL A 92 -1.47 -13.08 -2.67
N TRP A 93 -0.26 -12.85 -3.15
CA TRP A 93 -0.01 -12.39 -4.51
C TRP A 93 -0.18 -13.52 -5.52
N ASP A 94 -1.03 -13.32 -6.51
CA ASP A 94 -1.09 -14.14 -7.71
C ASP A 94 -0.32 -13.43 -8.83
N GLY A 95 0.91 -13.91 -9.05
CA GLY A 95 1.81 -13.39 -10.06
C GLY A 95 1.44 -13.75 -11.48
N LYS A 96 0.45 -14.61 -11.74
CA LYS A 96 -0.02 -14.91 -13.11
C LYS A 96 -0.98 -13.82 -13.57
N ILE A 97 -1.96 -13.48 -12.74
CA ILE A 97 -2.98 -12.47 -13.06
C ILE A 97 -2.63 -11.06 -12.57
N GLY A 98 -1.63 -10.90 -11.70
CA GLY A 98 -1.24 -9.59 -11.17
C GLY A 98 -2.19 -9.07 -10.11
N LYS A 99 -2.73 -9.93 -9.25
CA LYS A 99 -3.74 -9.55 -8.25
C LYS A 99 -3.39 -10.05 -6.85
N TRP A 100 -3.82 -9.28 -5.85
CA TRP A 100 -3.86 -9.72 -4.46
C TRP A 100 -5.18 -10.43 -4.16
N ASN A 101 -5.10 -11.70 -3.78
CA ASN A 101 -6.26 -12.49 -3.42
C ASN A 101 -6.40 -12.57 -1.89
N ALA A 102 -7.61 -12.37 -1.38
CA ALA A 102 -7.89 -12.52 0.05
C ALA A 102 -7.57 -13.94 0.53
N ARG A 103 -6.94 -14.05 1.70
CA ARG A 103 -6.51 -15.32 2.27
C ARG A 103 -7.67 -16.02 2.97
N LYS A 104 -7.96 -17.27 2.58
CA LYS A 104 -9.00 -18.10 3.23
C LYS A 104 -8.65 -18.55 4.66
N LYS A 105 -7.35 -18.67 5.02
CA LYS A 105 -6.87 -19.08 6.36
C LYS A 105 -5.63 -18.29 6.75
N THR A 106 -5.67 -17.55 7.87
CA THR A 106 -4.60 -16.66 8.37
C THR A 106 -3.55 -17.34 9.25
N THR A 107 -3.61 -18.66 9.42
CA THR A 107 -2.79 -19.42 10.39
C THR A 107 -1.27 -19.38 10.16
N LYS A 108 -0.82 -18.95 8.98
CA LYS A 108 0.61 -18.72 8.65
C LYS A 108 0.74 -17.40 7.89
N PRO A 109 0.70 -16.23 8.57
CA PRO A 109 0.86 -14.95 7.90
C PRO A 109 2.26 -14.83 7.32
N LYS A 110 2.38 -14.23 6.14
CA LYS A 110 3.69 -13.93 5.56
C LYS A 110 4.14 -12.55 6.00
N LEU A 111 5.41 -12.43 6.37
CA LEU A 111 5.99 -11.13 6.64
C LEU A 111 6.33 -10.46 5.31
N CYS A 112 5.68 -9.35 4.99
CA CYS A 112 6.05 -8.57 3.83
C CYS A 112 7.11 -7.53 4.19
N ARG A 113 8.18 -7.44 3.40
CA ARG A 113 9.20 -6.40 3.55
C ARG A 113 9.33 -5.62 2.26
N LEU A 114 9.22 -4.29 2.37
CA LEU A 114 9.63 -3.39 1.29
C LEU A 114 11.15 -3.52 1.15
N TYR A 115 11.69 -3.63 -0.06
CA TYR A 115 13.14 -3.78 -0.29
C TYR A 115 13.90 -2.46 -0.20
N ASN A 116 15.18 -2.51 0.18
CA ASN A 116 16.02 -1.32 0.28
C ASN A 116 16.03 -0.56 -1.04
N VAL A 117 15.62 0.69 -0.97
CA VAL A 117 15.68 1.60 -2.11
C VAL A 117 17.13 2.06 -2.22
N ASN A 118 17.70 2.00 -3.43
CA ASN A 118 19.03 2.54 -3.69
C ASN A 118 19.08 4.02 -3.22
N PRO A 119 20.09 4.45 -2.45
CA PRO A 119 20.21 5.84 -1.99
C PRO A 119 20.09 6.89 -3.12
N LYS A 120 20.46 6.55 -4.36
CA LYS A 120 20.31 7.42 -5.54
C LYS A 120 18.85 7.65 -5.96
N ARG A 121 17.92 6.78 -5.56
CA ARG A 121 16.47 6.90 -5.83
C ARG A 121 15.76 7.57 -4.65
N THR A 122 16.12 8.82 -4.38
CA THR A 122 15.65 9.59 -3.21
C THR A 122 14.13 9.67 -3.12
N ASN A 123 13.43 9.83 -4.24
CA ASN A 123 11.96 9.86 -4.26
C ASN A 123 11.32 8.52 -3.85
N CYS A 124 11.92 7.40 -4.22
CA CYS A 124 11.46 6.07 -3.78
C CYS A 124 11.73 5.86 -2.28
N PHE A 125 12.77 6.47 -1.72
CA PHE A 125 13.03 6.42 -0.28
C PHE A 125 11.88 7.08 0.50
N TYR A 126 11.45 8.28 0.09
CA TYR A 126 10.29 8.95 0.71
C TYR A 126 8.99 8.18 0.47
N LEU A 127 8.75 7.70 -0.75
CA LEU A 127 7.58 6.88 -1.06
C LEU A 127 7.50 5.63 -0.17
N ARG A 128 8.64 4.95 0.05
CA ARG A 128 8.72 3.81 0.97
C ARG A 128 8.28 4.19 2.38
N ARG A 129 8.70 5.36 2.88
CA ARG A 129 8.30 5.85 4.21
C ARG A 129 6.79 6.06 4.26
N LEU A 130 6.20 6.68 3.24
CA LEU A 130 4.74 6.85 3.14
C LEU A 130 4.02 5.50 3.11
N LEU A 131 4.44 4.55 2.28
CA LEU A 131 3.83 3.21 2.18
C LEU A 131 3.89 2.38 3.48
N MET A 132 4.81 2.72 4.39
CA MET A 132 4.91 2.10 5.71
C MET A 132 4.10 2.80 6.79
N ALA A 133 3.68 4.05 6.56
CA ALA A 133 3.06 4.90 7.59
C ALA A 133 1.60 5.27 7.29
N VAL A 134 1.23 5.43 6.01
CA VAL A 134 -0.11 5.84 5.59
C VAL A 134 -0.98 4.59 5.40
N PRO A 135 -2.02 4.38 6.23
CA PRO A 135 -2.90 3.22 6.11
C PRO A 135 -4.00 3.46 5.07
N GLY A 136 -4.25 2.43 4.25
CA GLY A 136 -5.32 2.42 3.25
C GLY A 136 -5.16 3.40 2.07
N PRO A 137 -3.95 3.68 1.55
CA PRO A 137 -3.82 4.57 0.41
C PRO A 137 -4.46 3.97 -0.84
N THR A 138 -5.20 4.76 -1.60
CA THR A 138 -5.90 4.33 -2.82
C THR A 138 -5.22 4.76 -4.12
N SER A 139 -4.16 5.58 -4.04
CA SER A 139 -3.36 6.05 -5.17
C SER A 139 -2.04 6.67 -4.69
N PHE A 140 -1.15 7.03 -5.63
CA PHE A 140 0.06 7.82 -5.32
C PHE A 140 -0.26 9.23 -4.83
N GLU A 141 -1.32 9.85 -5.36
CA GLU A 141 -1.81 11.14 -4.87
C GLU A 141 -2.31 11.02 -3.44
N ASN A 142 -3.11 10.00 -3.14
CA ASN A 142 -3.65 9.79 -1.80
C ASN A 142 -2.55 9.52 -0.76
N LEU A 143 -1.44 8.88 -1.15
CA LEU A 143 -0.24 8.78 -0.29
C LEU A 143 0.37 10.13 0.07
N ARG A 144 0.26 11.12 -0.81
CA ARG A 144 0.75 12.49 -0.61
C ARG A 144 -0.33 13.41 -0.04
N THR A 145 -1.54 12.94 0.19
CA THR A 145 -2.59 13.71 0.84
C THR A 145 -2.45 13.61 2.35
N VAL A 146 -2.18 14.74 3.01
CA VAL A 146 -2.09 14.81 4.46
C VAL A 146 -3.04 15.90 4.95
N ASN A 147 -3.93 15.58 5.88
CA ASN A 147 -4.94 16.50 6.42
C ASN A 147 -5.79 17.19 5.33
N GLY A 148 -6.13 16.46 4.25
CA GLY A 148 -6.93 16.99 3.13
C GLY A 148 -6.14 17.81 2.10
N LYS A 149 -4.84 18.07 2.31
CA LYS A 149 -3.97 18.77 1.36
C LYS A 149 -3.10 17.79 0.58
N ILE A 150 -3.09 17.90 -0.74
CA ILE A 150 -2.17 17.15 -1.61
C ILE A 150 -0.84 17.90 -1.67
N TYR A 151 0.26 17.19 -1.42
CA TYR A 151 1.62 17.72 -1.50
C TYR A 151 2.28 17.39 -2.83
N GLU A 152 3.13 18.28 -3.35
CA GLU A 152 3.75 18.12 -4.67
C GLU A 152 4.74 16.96 -4.71
N SER A 153 5.44 16.71 -3.59
CA SER A 153 6.43 15.62 -3.50
C SER A 153 6.17 14.66 -2.34
N ASN A 154 6.66 13.42 -2.50
CA ASN A 154 6.66 12.43 -1.42
C ASN A 154 7.46 12.91 -0.19
N ARG A 155 8.47 13.75 -0.41
CA ARG A 155 9.30 14.32 0.65
C ARG A 155 8.48 15.26 1.54
N GLU A 156 7.74 16.18 0.94
CA GLU A 156 6.91 17.14 1.68
C GLU A 156 5.83 16.44 2.49
N ALA A 157 5.14 15.47 1.89
CA ALA A 157 4.18 14.64 2.62
C ALA A 157 4.85 13.92 3.81
N CYS A 158 6.09 13.42 3.65
CA CYS A 158 6.83 12.82 4.76
C CYS A 158 7.17 13.84 5.87
N VAL A 159 7.50 15.08 5.51
CA VAL A 159 7.78 16.15 6.49
C VAL A 159 6.52 16.50 7.26
N GLU A 160 5.40 16.69 6.56
CA GLU A 160 4.10 17.00 7.17
C GLU A 160 3.64 15.90 8.11
N LEU A 161 3.85 14.64 7.75
CA LEU A 161 3.55 13.48 8.62
C LEU A 161 4.58 13.27 9.74
N GLY A 162 5.62 14.11 9.85
CA GLY A 162 6.70 13.96 10.84
C GLY A 162 7.56 12.70 10.64
N LEU A 163 7.54 12.09 9.44
CA LEU A 163 8.32 10.90 9.11
C LEU A 163 9.79 11.22 8.84
N ILE A 164 10.11 12.47 8.50
CA ILE A 164 11.48 12.95 8.33
C ILE A 164 11.59 14.37 8.87
N SER A 165 12.75 14.70 9.42
CA SER A 165 13.08 16.06 9.83
C SER A 165 13.77 16.79 8.68
N ILE A 166 13.35 18.01 8.38
CA ILE A 166 14.20 18.95 7.66
C ILE A 166 15.14 19.53 8.71
N CYS A 167 16.44 19.35 8.53
CA CYS A 167 17.40 20.15 9.30
C CYS A 167 17.15 21.61 8.90
N LYS A 168 16.39 22.34 9.72
CA LYS A 168 16.39 23.80 9.65
C LYS A 168 17.79 24.18 10.11
N ILE A 169 18.66 24.57 9.18
CA ILE A 169 19.80 25.39 9.56
C ILE A 169 19.16 26.64 10.16
N ILE A 170 19.13 26.67 11.49
CA ILE A 170 18.68 27.83 12.25
C ILE A 170 19.59 28.98 11.83
N GLY A 171 18.98 30.11 11.48
CA GLY A 171 19.64 31.25 10.86
C GLY A 171 20.95 31.64 11.54
N ALA A 172 22.01 31.74 10.74
CA ALA A 172 23.09 32.66 10.96
C ALA A 172 22.93 33.76 9.91
N LEU A 173 22.28 34.85 10.33
CA LEU A 173 22.43 36.28 9.99
C LEU A 173 21.12 37.00 10.28
#